data_AF-A0AA48HMI0-F1
#
_entry.id   AF-A0AA48HMI0-F1
#
_cell.length_a   1.000
_cell.length_b   1.000
_cell.length_c   1.000
_cell.angle_alpha   90.00
_cell.angle_beta   90.00
_cell.angle_gamma   90.00
#
_symmetry.space_group_name_H-M   'P 1'
#
loop_
_entity.id
_entity.type
_entity.pdbx_description
1 polymer ?
#
loop_
_entity_poly.entity_id
_entity_poly.type
_entity_poly.pdbx_seq_one_letter_code
_entity_poly.pdbx_strand_id
1 'polypeptide(L)'
;MGNDTLDGGIGNDWLFGGTGHDSLIGGDGNDALRGDSGADALLGETGDDRLWGGSGSDRLWGGAGDDMLDGQGDRDILFGDDGDDTLFGGTGFDLLRGGGGNDLLYGGSLADRLYGDAGDDRLVGGDGSDRLWGGSGNDVVQGDQGNDVLWGGSGNDTLIGGDGDQRLFGGSGFDRIEGRAGNDRLWGNFNADIFVFADGHGRDTIEDFDAIGRVERIDLSGITALSGASYGALQAAGAVTAAAGGVLIDTGGGNSIWLARVALADLDDGDFIF
;
A
#
# COMPACT_ATOMS: atom_id res chain seq x y z
N MET A 1 -9.95 7.66 36.61
CA MET A 1 -9.44 9.08 36.66
C MET A 1 -8.04 8.98 37.20
N GLY A 2 -7.09 9.07 36.29
CA GLY A 2 -5.74 8.59 36.54
C GLY A 2 -5.55 7.23 35.89
N ASN A 3 -4.31 6.77 35.91
CA ASN A 3 -3.86 5.56 35.23
C ASN A 3 -4.46 4.32 35.89
N ASP A 4 -5.30 3.60 35.17
CA ASP A 4 -6.05 2.45 35.61
C ASP A 4 -5.52 1.16 34.94
N THR A 5 -5.74 0.00 35.57
CA THR A 5 -5.48 -1.32 34.97
C THR A 5 -6.73 -2.17 35.08
N LEU A 6 -7.24 -2.63 33.94
CA LEU A 6 -8.47 -3.40 33.81
C LEU A 6 -8.17 -4.73 33.11
N ASP A 7 -8.82 -5.79 33.57
CA ASP A 7 -8.64 -7.16 33.08
C ASP A 7 -10.03 -7.82 33.03
N GLY A 8 -10.49 -8.19 31.83
CA GLY A 8 -11.80 -8.82 31.57
C GLY A 8 -11.81 -10.30 31.95
N GLY A 9 -10.74 -11.00 31.58
CA GLY A 9 -10.49 -12.38 31.96
C GLY A 9 -11.07 -13.36 30.95
N ILE A 10 -12.23 -13.96 31.25
CA ILE A 10 -12.86 -14.94 30.35
C ILE A 10 -14.27 -14.50 29.98
N GLY A 11 -14.66 -14.79 28.74
CA GLY A 11 -15.92 -14.36 28.17
C GLY A 11 -15.77 -13.01 27.48
N ASN A 12 -16.90 -12.47 27.02
CA ASN A 12 -16.91 -11.23 26.25
C ASN A 12 -17.10 -10.03 27.19
N ASP A 13 -16.09 -9.19 27.29
CA ASP A 13 -15.97 -8.10 28.23
C ASP A 13 -15.97 -6.72 27.58
N TRP A 14 -16.34 -5.71 28.38
CA TRP A 14 -16.43 -4.31 27.96
C TRP A 14 -15.63 -3.45 28.93
N LEU A 15 -14.48 -2.95 28.49
CA LEU A 15 -13.53 -2.22 29.31
C LEU A 15 -13.38 -0.76 28.86
N PHE A 16 -13.31 0.15 29.81
CA PHE A 16 -13.21 1.60 29.59
C PHE A 16 -12.14 2.21 30.50
N GLY A 17 -11.07 2.77 29.93
CA GLY A 17 -9.98 3.44 30.66
C GLY A 17 -10.37 4.84 31.12
N GLY A 18 -10.92 5.64 30.20
CA GLY A 18 -11.48 6.94 30.48
C GLY A 18 -10.44 8.06 30.38
N THR A 19 -9.80 8.43 31.48
CA THR A 19 -8.78 9.49 31.44
C THR A 19 -7.56 9.04 32.21
N GLY A 20 -6.39 9.10 31.60
CA GLY A 20 -5.17 8.60 32.22
C GLY A 20 -4.33 7.86 31.20
N HIS A 21 -3.25 7.24 31.64
CA HIS A 21 -2.54 6.26 30.83
C HIS A 21 -2.96 4.88 31.34
N ASP A 22 -3.88 4.27 30.63
CA ASP A 22 -4.61 3.10 31.09
C ASP A 22 -4.08 1.82 30.42
N SER A 23 -4.23 0.68 31.11
CA SER A 23 -3.89 -0.63 30.58
C SER A 23 -5.12 -1.52 30.65
N LEU A 24 -5.63 -1.95 29.50
CA LEU A 24 -6.82 -2.77 29.36
C LEU A 24 -6.43 -4.11 28.73
N ILE A 25 -6.86 -5.21 29.35
CA ILE A 25 -6.63 -6.58 28.87
C ILE A 25 -8.00 -7.25 28.73
N GLY A 26 -8.37 -7.65 27.52
CA GLY A 26 -9.60 -8.37 27.21
C GLY A 26 -9.55 -9.78 27.81
N GLY A 27 -8.69 -10.63 27.24
CA GLY A 27 -8.46 -11.99 27.69
C GLY A 27 -9.02 -13.02 26.70
N ASP A 28 -9.70 -14.04 27.21
CA ASP A 28 -10.35 -15.04 26.35
C ASP A 28 -11.78 -14.58 26.00
N GLY A 29 -12.08 -14.26 24.75
CA GLY A 29 -13.43 -13.90 24.32
C GLY A 29 -13.45 -12.82 23.27
N ASN A 30 -14.63 -12.40 22.84
CA ASN A 30 -14.74 -11.29 21.89
C ASN A 30 -15.04 -10.01 22.68
N ASP A 31 -14.02 -9.20 22.89
CA ASP A 31 -13.99 -8.08 23.82
C ASP A 31 -14.13 -6.72 23.13
N ALA A 32 -14.48 -5.72 23.94
CA ALA A 32 -14.59 -4.33 23.53
C ALA A 32 -13.80 -3.44 24.50
N LEU A 33 -12.67 -2.90 24.04
CA LEU A 33 -11.76 -2.09 24.85
C LEU A 33 -11.71 -0.65 24.33
N ARG A 34 -11.79 0.32 25.24
CA ARG A 34 -11.72 1.75 24.93
C ARG A 34 -10.76 2.48 25.87
N GLY A 35 -9.68 3.06 25.33
CA GLY A 35 -8.72 3.88 26.08
C GLY A 35 -9.31 5.24 26.46
N ASP A 36 -10.00 5.89 25.52
CA ASP A 36 -10.54 7.25 25.59
C ASP A 36 -9.46 8.33 25.54
N SER A 37 -8.96 8.83 26.68
CA SER A 37 -7.98 9.92 26.68
C SER A 37 -6.71 9.57 27.43
N GLY A 38 -5.60 9.58 26.70
CA GLY A 38 -4.27 9.60 27.27
C GLY A 38 -3.28 8.85 26.39
N ALA A 39 -2.58 7.88 26.93
CA ALA A 39 -1.66 7.08 26.13
C ALA A 39 -1.74 5.68 26.70
N ASP A 40 -2.61 4.92 26.08
CA ASP A 40 -3.20 3.71 26.62
C ASP A 40 -2.58 2.48 25.96
N ALA A 41 -2.67 1.35 26.66
CA ALA A 41 -2.25 0.04 26.16
C ALA A 41 -3.46 -0.89 26.21
N LEU A 42 -3.94 -1.32 25.05
CA LEU A 42 -5.09 -2.20 24.90
C LEU A 42 -4.62 -3.53 24.30
N LEU A 43 -4.95 -4.63 24.97
CA LEU A 43 -4.64 -5.99 24.53
C LEU A 43 -5.95 -6.78 24.42
N GLY A 44 -6.30 -7.26 23.23
CA GLY A 44 -7.45 -8.15 23.00
C GLY A 44 -7.19 -9.56 23.54
N GLU A 45 -6.04 -10.12 23.17
CA GLU A 45 -5.55 -11.48 23.47
C GLU A 45 -6.16 -12.55 22.55
N THR A 46 -7.30 -13.18 22.88
CA THR A 46 -7.86 -14.22 22.00
C THR A 46 -9.34 -14.02 21.76
N GLY A 47 -9.78 -14.18 20.52
CA GLY A 47 -11.16 -13.93 20.09
C GLY A 47 -11.20 -12.77 19.11
N ASP A 48 -12.39 -12.43 18.61
CA ASP A 48 -12.53 -11.33 17.64
C ASP A 48 -12.88 -10.03 18.39
N ASP A 49 -11.86 -9.22 18.64
CA ASP A 49 -11.89 -8.08 19.54
C ASP A 49 -12.12 -6.74 18.82
N ARG A 50 -12.52 -5.74 19.61
CA ARG A 50 -12.64 -4.36 19.15
C ARG A 50 -11.93 -3.41 20.09
N LEU A 51 -10.89 -2.76 19.58
CA LEU A 51 -10.03 -1.86 20.35
C LEU A 51 -10.11 -0.44 19.79
N TRP A 52 -10.36 0.52 20.67
CA TRP A 52 -10.37 1.96 20.36
C TRP A 52 -9.37 2.69 21.26
N GLY A 53 -8.31 3.25 20.68
CA GLY A 53 -7.32 4.06 21.39
C GLY A 53 -7.96 5.34 21.93
N GLY A 54 -8.30 6.25 21.02
CA GLY A 54 -8.98 7.49 21.35
C GLY A 54 -8.09 8.69 21.07
N SER A 55 -7.78 9.48 22.09
CA SER A 55 -6.86 10.61 21.94
C SER A 55 -5.55 10.36 22.68
N GLY A 56 -4.47 10.79 22.05
CA GLY A 56 -3.09 10.61 22.51
C GLY A 56 -2.49 9.30 22.01
N SER A 57 -1.20 9.09 22.30
CA SER A 57 -0.42 8.06 21.60
C SER A 57 -0.62 6.67 22.19
N ASP A 58 -1.49 5.89 21.56
CA ASP A 58 -1.94 4.60 22.07
C ASP A 58 -1.17 3.42 21.47
N ARG A 59 -1.29 2.26 22.13
CA ARG A 59 -0.81 0.98 21.62
C ARG A 59 -1.90 -0.06 21.72
N LEU A 60 -2.24 -0.67 20.59
CA LEU A 60 -3.30 -1.65 20.46
C LEU A 60 -2.69 -2.95 19.92
N TRP A 61 -3.05 -4.07 20.55
CA TRP A 61 -2.74 -5.43 20.09
C TRP A 61 -4.05 -6.21 20.02
N GLY A 62 -4.40 -6.71 18.84
CA GLY A 62 -5.54 -7.60 18.64
C GLY A 62 -5.28 -8.94 19.32
N GLY A 63 -4.30 -9.68 18.81
CA GLY A 63 -3.88 -10.95 19.35
C GLY A 63 -4.22 -12.07 18.39
N ALA A 64 -5.03 -13.03 18.81
CA ALA A 64 -5.46 -14.12 17.94
C ALA A 64 -6.97 -14.03 17.67
N GLY A 65 -7.36 -13.96 16.41
CA GLY A 65 -8.75 -13.78 16.00
C GLY A 65 -8.86 -12.68 14.96
N ASP A 66 -10.07 -12.47 14.42
CA ASP A 66 -10.26 -11.44 13.38
C ASP A 66 -10.60 -10.10 14.06
N ASP A 67 -9.59 -9.27 14.32
CA ASP A 67 -9.72 -8.10 15.19
C ASP A 67 -10.02 -6.79 14.45
N MET A 68 -10.60 -5.83 15.17
CA MET A 68 -10.77 -4.46 14.69
C MET A 68 -10.11 -3.45 15.63
N LEU A 69 -9.07 -2.78 15.14
CA LEU A 69 -8.29 -1.79 15.88
C LEU A 69 -8.45 -0.40 15.27
N ASP A 70 -8.71 0.61 16.09
CA ASP A 70 -8.86 2.00 15.68
C ASP A 70 -8.11 2.94 16.64
N GLY A 71 -6.98 3.47 16.18
CA GLY A 71 -6.14 4.43 16.92
C GLY A 71 -6.84 5.78 17.12
N GLN A 72 -7.62 6.19 16.13
CA GLN A 72 -8.30 7.49 16.01
C GLN A 72 -7.36 8.68 15.84
N GLY A 73 -6.71 9.15 16.89
CA GLY A 73 -6.02 10.44 16.87
C GLY A 73 -4.67 10.42 17.55
N ASP A 74 -3.77 11.28 17.08
CA ASP A 74 -2.38 11.35 17.51
C ASP A 74 -1.56 10.18 16.93
N ARG A 75 -0.39 9.86 17.49
CA ARG A 75 0.50 8.84 16.92
C ARG A 75 0.24 7.51 17.61
N ASP A 76 -0.25 6.55 16.85
CA ASP A 76 -0.62 5.24 17.37
C ASP A 76 0.26 4.11 16.83
N ILE A 77 0.24 3.00 17.56
CA ILE A 77 0.85 1.74 17.13
C ILE A 77 -0.20 0.64 17.26
N LEU A 78 -0.54 0.02 16.13
CA LEU A 78 -1.54 -1.05 16.04
C LEU A 78 -0.88 -2.32 15.50
N PHE A 79 -1.14 -3.44 16.17
CA PHE A 79 -0.75 -4.78 15.77
C PHE A 79 -2.00 -5.67 15.72
N GLY A 80 -2.32 -6.23 14.56
CA GLY A 80 -3.38 -7.24 14.41
C GLY A 80 -2.97 -8.57 15.05
N ASP A 81 -1.76 -9.01 14.72
CA ASP A 81 -1.14 -10.29 15.11
C ASP A 81 -1.64 -11.48 14.26
N ASP A 82 -2.37 -12.47 14.79
CA ASP A 82 -2.84 -13.65 14.04
C ASP A 82 -4.34 -13.51 13.72
N GLY A 83 -4.73 -13.44 12.45
CA GLY A 83 -6.13 -13.38 12.03
C GLY A 83 -6.34 -12.50 10.80
N ASP A 84 -7.55 -12.44 10.27
CA ASP A 84 -7.88 -11.49 9.19
C ASP A 84 -8.30 -10.16 9.84
N ASP A 85 -7.35 -9.26 10.09
CA ASP A 85 -7.55 -8.07 10.92
C ASP A 85 -7.94 -6.82 10.12
N THR A 86 -8.59 -5.86 10.81
CA THR A 86 -8.86 -4.52 10.27
C THR A 86 -8.29 -3.43 11.17
N LEU A 87 -7.35 -2.66 10.65
CA LEU A 87 -6.63 -1.61 11.38
C LEU A 87 -6.88 -0.23 10.77
N PHE A 88 -7.22 0.74 11.61
CA PHE A 88 -7.36 2.15 11.26
C PHE A 88 -6.41 3.01 12.12
N GLY A 89 -5.44 3.69 11.48
CA GLY A 89 -4.55 4.64 12.16
C GLY A 89 -5.29 5.92 12.55
N GLY A 90 -5.95 6.53 11.56
CA GLY A 90 -6.80 7.70 11.76
C GLY A 90 -6.06 8.98 11.45
N THR A 91 -6.01 9.93 12.39
CA THR A 91 -5.21 11.15 12.21
C THR A 91 -3.92 11.02 13.00
N GLY A 92 -2.76 11.05 12.35
CA GLY A 92 -1.60 10.68 13.16
C GLY A 92 -0.29 10.63 12.44
N PHE A 93 0.63 9.83 12.94
CA PHE A 93 1.82 9.44 12.21
C PHE A 93 2.04 8.00 12.64
N ASP A 94 1.27 7.11 12.04
CA ASP A 94 0.90 5.85 12.66
C ASP A 94 1.78 4.70 12.17
N LEU A 95 1.81 3.66 12.99
CA LEU A 95 2.45 2.39 12.66
C LEU A 95 1.40 1.29 12.76
N LEU A 96 1.03 0.71 11.62
CA LEU A 96 0.12 -0.42 11.54
C LEU A 96 0.87 -1.65 11.06
N ARG A 97 0.62 -2.79 11.70
CA ARG A 97 1.11 -4.11 11.29
C ARG A 97 -0.05 -5.09 11.36
N GLY A 98 -0.40 -5.69 10.23
CA GLY A 98 -1.42 -6.74 10.13
C GLY A 98 -0.95 -7.98 10.87
N GLY A 99 -0.02 -8.72 10.26
CA GLY A 99 0.62 -9.85 10.91
C GLY A 99 0.46 -11.10 10.07
N GLY A 100 -0.29 -12.09 10.54
CA GLY A 100 -0.60 -13.29 9.78
C GLY A 100 -2.09 -13.39 9.49
N GLY A 101 -2.46 -13.48 8.22
CA GLY A 101 -3.84 -13.46 7.77
C GLY A 101 -4.01 -12.46 6.63
N ASN A 102 -5.23 -12.26 6.14
CA ASN A 102 -5.51 -11.32 5.06
C ASN A 102 -6.04 -10.02 5.65
N ASP A 103 -5.15 -9.07 5.85
CA ASP A 103 -5.41 -7.90 6.65
C ASP A 103 -5.88 -6.70 5.82
N LEU A 104 -6.62 -5.82 6.47
CA LEU A 104 -7.07 -4.54 5.91
C LEU A 104 -6.54 -3.37 6.74
N LEU A 105 -5.58 -2.63 6.19
CA LEU A 105 -4.92 -1.52 6.88
C LEU A 105 -5.23 -0.18 6.21
N TYR A 106 -5.64 0.80 7.02
CA TYR A 106 -5.82 2.19 6.62
C TYR A 106 -4.95 3.13 7.48
N GLY A 107 -3.99 3.82 6.86
CA GLY A 107 -3.14 4.81 7.55
C GLY A 107 -3.94 6.02 7.99
N GLY A 108 -4.56 6.70 7.03
CA GLY A 108 -5.45 7.83 7.28
C GLY A 108 -4.81 9.14 6.84
N SER A 109 -4.45 10.01 7.78
CA SER A 109 -3.87 11.32 7.44
C SER A 109 -2.45 11.49 7.98
N LEU A 110 -1.65 12.28 7.25
CA LEU A 110 -0.22 12.49 7.42
C LEU A 110 0.58 11.23 7.06
N ALA A 111 1.85 11.15 7.47
CA ALA A 111 2.76 10.15 6.94
C ALA A 111 2.80 8.88 7.79
N ASP A 112 2.27 7.79 7.26
CA ASP A 112 2.08 6.54 7.98
C ASP A 112 3.04 5.42 7.52
N ARG A 113 3.10 4.36 8.33
CA ARG A 113 3.82 3.13 7.99
C ARG A 113 2.93 1.92 8.18
N LEU A 114 2.67 1.21 7.10
CA LEU A 114 1.79 0.03 7.08
C LEU A 114 2.60 -1.19 6.64
N TYR A 115 2.43 -2.30 7.35
CA TYR A 115 3.00 -3.61 7.03
C TYR A 115 1.87 -4.63 7.01
N GLY A 116 1.60 -5.26 5.87
CA GLY A 116 0.66 -6.40 5.79
C GLY A 116 1.27 -7.64 6.45
N ASP A 117 2.55 -7.89 6.15
CA ASP A 117 3.33 -9.04 6.57
C ASP A 117 2.96 -10.33 5.82
N ALA A 118 2.10 -11.21 6.33
CA ALA A 118 1.87 -12.52 5.74
C ALA A 118 0.39 -12.81 5.45
N GLY A 119 0.03 -12.83 4.17
CA GLY A 119 -1.28 -13.16 3.64
C GLY A 119 -1.59 -12.27 2.45
N ASP A 120 -2.80 -12.39 1.88
CA ASP A 120 -3.20 -11.53 0.76
C ASP A 120 -3.79 -10.22 1.32
N ASP A 121 -2.94 -9.22 1.57
CA ASP A 121 -3.29 -8.02 2.34
C ASP A 121 -3.81 -6.87 1.47
N ARG A 122 -4.58 -5.97 2.08
CA ARG A 122 -4.97 -4.68 1.48
C ARG A 122 -4.51 -3.52 2.34
N LEU A 123 -3.59 -2.72 1.81
CA LEU A 123 -3.05 -1.53 2.46
C LEU A 123 -3.48 -0.26 1.73
N VAL A 124 -3.93 0.74 2.48
CA VAL A 124 -4.29 2.07 1.98
C VAL A 124 -3.60 3.14 2.84
N GLY A 125 -2.72 3.92 2.23
CA GLY A 125 -1.95 4.99 2.89
C GLY A 125 -2.87 6.12 3.33
N GLY A 126 -3.49 6.79 2.35
CA GLY A 126 -4.45 7.85 2.58
C GLY A 126 -3.90 9.21 2.15
N ASP A 127 -4.03 10.22 3.00
CA ASP A 127 -3.44 11.54 2.77
C ASP A 127 -2.05 11.57 3.41
N GLY A 128 -0.96 11.73 2.68
CA GLY A 128 0.32 11.56 3.37
C GLY A 128 1.57 11.59 2.51
N SER A 129 2.58 10.91 3.01
CA SER A 129 3.77 10.52 2.24
C SER A 129 4.21 9.23 2.88
N ASP A 130 3.52 8.19 2.50
CA ASP A 130 3.40 6.97 3.27
C ASP A 130 4.43 5.95 2.85
N ARG A 131 4.60 4.94 3.70
CA ARG A 131 5.42 3.78 3.39
C ARG A 131 4.64 2.51 3.67
N LEU A 132 4.37 1.76 2.61
CA LEU A 132 3.52 0.59 2.65
C LEU A 132 4.31 -0.63 2.16
N TRP A 133 4.30 -1.69 2.95
CA TRP A 133 4.88 -2.97 2.61
C TRP A 133 3.78 -4.02 2.63
N GLY A 134 3.44 -4.62 1.49
CA GLY A 134 2.51 -5.75 1.40
C GLY A 134 3.05 -6.92 2.19
N GLY A 135 4.16 -7.49 1.74
CA GLY A 135 4.87 -8.54 2.46
C GLY A 135 4.91 -9.82 1.64
N SER A 136 4.31 -10.89 2.14
CA SER A 136 4.18 -12.15 1.42
C SER A 136 2.73 -12.50 1.19
N GLY A 137 2.37 -12.81 -0.05
CA GLY A 137 1.00 -13.01 -0.49
C GLY A 137 0.74 -12.17 -1.73
N ASN A 138 -0.49 -12.13 -2.21
CA ASN A 138 -0.87 -11.31 -3.36
C ASN A 138 -1.55 -10.05 -2.84
N ASP A 139 -0.75 -9.01 -2.66
CA ASP A 139 -1.18 -7.82 -1.92
C ASP A 139 -1.78 -6.76 -2.84
N VAL A 140 -2.68 -5.95 -2.29
CA VAL A 140 -3.15 -4.70 -2.90
C VAL A 140 -2.65 -3.53 -2.07
N VAL A 141 -1.66 -2.82 -2.61
CA VAL A 141 -0.99 -1.72 -1.91
C VAL A 141 -1.32 -0.39 -2.61
N GLN A 142 -1.98 0.53 -1.90
CA GLN A 142 -2.50 1.77 -2.45
C GLN A 142 -2.00 3.00 -1.66
N GLY A 143 -1.29 3.93 -2.29
CA GLY A 143 -0.73 5.14 -1.65
C GLY A 143 -1.78 6.22 -1.42
N ASP A 144 -2.60 6.49 -2.42
CA ASP A 144 -3.57 7.60 -2.50
C ASP A 144 -2.92 8.98 -2.69
N GLN A 145 -3.04 9.92 -1.77
CA GLN A 145 -2.52 11.28 -1.95
C GLN A 145 -1.16 11.40 -1.28
N GLY A 146 -0.13 11.86 -2.00
CA GLY A 146 1.17 12.03 -1.37
C GLY A 146 2.33 11.66 -2.27
N ASN A 147 3.53 11.71 -1.72
CA ASN A 147 4.70 11.12 -2.37
C ASN A 147 5.10 9.87 -1.59
N ASP A 148 4.51 8.75 -1.98
CA ASP A 148 4.50 7.49 -1.27
C ASP A 148 5.61 6.56 -1.76
N VAL A 149 5.88 5.56 -0.93
CA VAL A 149 6.78 4.46 -1.27
C VAL A 149 6.09 3.13 -0.98
N LEU A 150 5.87 2.36 -2.04
CA LEU A 150 5.11 1.11 -1.99
C LEU A 150 6.01 -0.06 -2.37
N TRP A 151 5.95 -1.11 -1.57
CA TRP A 151 6.57 -2.39 -1.84
C TRP A 151 5.49 -3.47 -1.85
N GLY A 152 5.37 -4.23 -2.94
CA GLY A 152 4.51 -5.42 -2.99
C GLY A 152 5.11 -6.50 -2.12
N GLY A 153 6.30 -6.99 -2.51
CA GLY A 153 7.05 -7.96 -1.74
C GLY A 153 7.17 -9.28 -2.49
N SER A 154 6.58 -10.35 -1.98
CA SER A 154 6.58 -11.64 -2.66
C SER A 154 5.17 -12.14 -2.92
N GLY A 155 4.90 -12.51 -4.16
CA GLY A 155 3.57 -12.91 -4.64
C GLY A 155 3.18 -11.98 -5.80
N ASN A 156 1.96 -12.10 -6.30
CA ASN A 156 1.54 -11.29 -7.46
C ASN A 156 0.79 -10.07 -6.96
N ASP A 157 1.50 -8.96 -6.85
CA ASP A 157 1.00 -7.78 -6.14
C ASP A 157 0.36 -6.79 -7.10
N THR A 158 -0.57 -5.99 -6.59
CA THR A 158 -1.12 -4.82 -7.27
C THR A 158 -0.74 -3.56 -6.51
N LEU A 159 0.13 -2.75 -7.11
CA LEU A 159 0.58 -1.47 -6.56
C LEU A 159 -0.10 -0.32 -7.29
N ILE A 160 -0.74 0.55 -6.51
CA ILE A 160 -1.45 1.73 -6.99
C ILE A 160 -0.89 2.95 -6.27
N GLY A 161 -0.18 3.81 -7.00
CA GLY A 161 0.43 5.03 -6.45
C GLY A 161 -0.63 6.02 -5.99
N GLY A 162 -1.26 6.72 -6.94
CA GLY A 162 -2.28 7.72 -6.66
C GLY A 162 -1.88 9.09 -7.18
N ASP A 163 -2.13 10.14 -6.42
CA ASP A 163 -1.75 11.52 -6.77
C ASP A 163 -0.39 11.86 -6.14
N GLY A 164 0.57 12.33 -6.93
CA GLY A 164 1.89 12.76 -6.47
C GLY A 164 3.02 11.95 -7.10
N ASP A 165 4.27 12.22 -6.74
CA ASP A 165 5.44 11.58 -7.33
C ASP A 165 5.84 10.32 -6.53
N GLN A 166 5.51 9.15 -7.06
CA GLN A 166 5.57 7.89 -6.34
C GLN A 166 6.85 7.07 -6.59
N ARG A 167 7.13 6.13 -5.67
CA ARG A 167 8.14 5.07 -5.86
C ARG A 167 7.53 3.70 -5.59
N LEU A 168 7.34 2.90 -6.63
CA LEU A 168 6.65 1.61 -6.56
C LEU A 168 7.62 0.47 -6.89
N PHE A 169 7.71 -0.52 -6.01
CA PHE A 169 8.54 -1.71 -6.16
C PHE A 169 7.66 -2.95 -6.10
N GLY A 170 7.44 -3.63 -7.23
CA GLY A 170 6.66 -4.87 -7.30
C GLY A 170 7.26 -5.94 -6.39
N GLY A 171 8.46 -6.40 -6.74
CA GLY A 171 9.21 -7.33 -5.91
C GLY A 171 9.40 -8.64 -6.64
N SER A 172 8.95 -9.75 -6.06
CA SER A 172 8.99 -11.04 -6.73
C SER A 172 7.61 -11.58 -7.00
N GLY A 173 7.31 -11.89 -8.25
CA GLY A 173 6.02 -12.42 -8.68
C GLY A 173 5.60 -11.69 -9.94
N PHE A 174 4.36 -11.88 -10.40
CA PHE A 174 3.88 -11.19 -11.59
C PHE A 174 3.05 -9.98 -11.16
N ASP A 175 3.72 -8.84 -11.04
CA ASP A 175 3.14 -7.67 -10.40
C ASP A 175 2.44 -6.76 -11.41
N ARG A 176 1.37 -6.10 -10.94
CA ARG A 176 0.68 -5.01 -11.63
C ARG A 176 1.02 -3.69 -10.95
N ILE A 177 1.62 -2.77 -11.70
CA ILE A 177 2.12 -1.50 -11.16
C ILE A 177 1.47 -0.33 -11.89
N GLU A 178 0.76 0.51 -11.16
CA GLU A 178 0.04 1.69 -11.67
C GLU A 178 0.42 2.93 -10.84
N GLY A 179 1.26 3.80 -11.39
CA GLY A 179 1.67 5.03 -10.71
C GLY A 179 0.53 6.03 -10.51
N ARG A 180 -0.38 6.08 -11.49
CA ARG A 180 -1.45 7.09 -11.65
C ARG A 180 -0.88 8.47 -11.94
N ALA A 181 -1.31 9.53 -11.27
CA ALA A 181 -1.04 10.89 -11.67
C ALA A 181 0.22 11.40 -10.95
N GLY A 182 1.26 11.75 -11.69
CA GLY A 182 2.51 12.12 -11.05
C GLY A 182 3.69 12.09 -11.99
N ASN A 183 4.89 12.11 -11.43
CA ASN A 183 6.10 11.73 -12.15
C ASN A 183 6.73 10.58 -11.37
N ASP A 184 6.30 9.38 -11.70
CA ASP A 184 6.53 8.20 -10.88
C ASP A 184 7.81 7.47 -11.27
N ARG A 185 8.35 6.70 -10.32
CA ARG A 185 9.44 5.76 -10.57
C ARG A 185 8.97 4.36 -10.21
N LEU A 186 9.04 3.47 -11.20
CA LEU A 186 8.46 2.14 -11.14
C LEU A 186 9.56 1.09 -11.31
N TRP A 187 9.53 0.07 -10.47
CA TRP A 187 10.40 -1.10 -10.53
C TRP A 187 9.55 -2.36 -10.48
N GLY A 188 9.65 -3.19 -11.51
CA GLY A 188 9.09 -4.55 -11.48
C GLY A 188 9.91 -5.45 -10.55
N ASN A 189 11.25 -5.30 -10.62
CA ASN A 189 12.28 -6.13 -10.02
C ASN A 189 12.40 -7.51 -10.65
N PHE A 190 11.72 -8.53 -10.12
CA PHE A 190 11.85 -9.91 -10.57
C PHE A 190 10.61 -10.33 -11.35
N ASN A 191 10.73 -11.39 -12.16
CA ASN A 191 9.63 -11.93 -12.95
C ASN A 191 9.00 -10.91 -13.93
N ALA A 192 7.88 -11.26 -14.55
CA ALA A 192 7.34 -10.54 -15.71
C ALA A 192 6.16 -9.66 -15.28
N ASP A 193 6.40 -8.37 -15.15
CA ASP A 193 5.42 -7.43 -14.61
C ASP A 193 4.65 -6.68 -15.70
N ILE A 194 3.55 -6.05 -15.27
CA ILE A 194 2.74 -5.16 -16.11
C ILE A 194 2.70 -3.76 -15.51
N PHE A 195 3.20 -2.78 -16.27
CA PHE A 195 3.15 -1.37 -15.93
C PHE A 195 1.98 -0.72 -16.64
N VAL A 196 1.08 -0.08 -15.90
CA VAL A 196 -0.22 0.34 -16.44
C VAL A 196 -0.37 1.84 -16.37
N PHE A 197 -0.81 2.41 -17.47
CA PHE A 197 -0.96 3.85 -17.64
C PHE A 197 -2.34 4.21 -18.15
N ALA A 198 -2.85 5.32 -17.65
CA ALA A 198 -4.13 5.90 -18.05
C ALA A 198 -3.96 7.39 -18.38
N ASP A 199 -5.01 8.02 -18.92
CA ASP A 199 -4.98 9.46 -19.23
C ASP A 199 -4.55 10.30 -18.01
N GLY A 200 -3.61 11.23 -18.24
CA GLY A 200 -3.14 12.14 -17.19
C GLY A 200 -2.09 11.54 -16.25
N HIS A 201 -1.46 10.42 -16.62
CA HIS A 201 -0.44 9.77 -15.79
C HIS A 201 0.79 10.65 -15.49
N GLY A 202 1.12 11.62 -16.35
CA GLY A 202 2.26 12.52 -16.17
C GLY A 202 3.55 12.00 -16.79
N ARG A 203 4.70 12.14 -16.11
CA ARG A 203 6.02 11.81 -16.70
C ARG A 203 6.77 10.77 -15.88
N ASP A 204 6.55 9.52 -16.24
CA ASP A 204 6.98 8.39 -15.43
C ASP A 204 8.27 7.78 -15.94
N THR A 205 8.94 7.05 -15.05
CA THR A 205 10.14 6.29 -15.36
C THR A 205 9.97 4.85 -14.91
N ILE A 206 10.14 3.91 -15.83
CA ILE A 206 10.34 2.49 -15.51
C ILE A 206 11.84 2.24 -15.48
N GLU A 207 12.34 1.84 -14.32
CA GLU A 207 13.78 1.86 -14.01
C GLU A 207 14.52 0.60 -14.45
N ASP A 208 13.81 -0.52 -14.55
CA ASP A 208 14.38 -1.85 -14.79
C ASP A 208 13.65 -2.66 -15.87
N PHE A 209 12.95 -1.97 -16.78
CA PHE A 209 12.17 -2.60 -17.85
C PHE A 209 13.00 -3.63 -18.63
N ASP A 210 12.48 -4.86 -18.77
CA ASP A 210 13.15 -5.97 -19.44
C ASP A 210 12.26 -6.63 -20.50
N ALA A 211 12.39 -6.12 -21.73
CA ALA A 211 11.67 -6.59 -22.91
C ALA A 211 12.08 -8.02 -23.37
N ILE A 212 13.32 -8.45 -23.07
CA ILE A 212 13.88 -9.68 -23.66
C ILE A 212 13.93 -10.82 -22.66
N GLY A 213 14.40 -10.54 -21.44
CA GLY A 213 14.65 -11.55 -20.42
C GLY A 213 13.36 -11.96 -19.72
N ARG A 214 12.76 -11.02 -19.00
CA ARG A 214 11.52 -11.23 -18.24
C ARG A 214 10.27 -11.07 -19.10
N VAL A 215 10.35 -10.30 -20.19
CA VAL A 215 9.22 -10.02 -21.12
C VAL A 215 8.09 -9.28 -20.39
N GLU A 216 8.48 -8.18 -19.75
CA GLU A 216 7.55 -7.26 -19.08
C GLU A 216 6.69 -6.52 -20.10
N ARG A 217 5.53 -6.04 -19.67
CA ARG A 217 4.57 -5.36 -20.56
C ARG A 217 4.16 -3.99 -20.04
N ILE A 218 3.83 -3.12 -20.98
CA ILE A 218 3.30 -1.79 -20.74
C ILE A 218 1.86 -1.75 -21.27
N ASP A 219 0.91 -1.54 -20.37
CA ASP A 219 -0.50 -1.39 -20.70
C ASP A 219 -0.86 0.09 -20.88
N LEU A 220 -1.14 0.45 -22.13
CA LEU A 220 -1.54 1.77 -22.57
C LEU A 220 -3.04 1.83 -22.92
N SER A 221 -3.79 0.76 -22.66
CA SER A 221 -5.22 0.68 -23.00
C SER A 221 -6.09 1.71 -22.24
N GLY A 222 -5.57 2.22 -21.12
CA GLY A 222 -6.17 3.31 -20.36
C GLY A 222 -5.95 4.71 -20.95
N ILE A 223 -5.14 4.85 -22.01
CA ILE A 223 -4.83 6.14 -22.64
C ILE A 223 -5.73 6.33 -23.85
N THR A 224 -6.73 7.21 -23.74
CA THR A 224 -7.78 7.38 -24.76
C THR A 224 -7.19 7.73 -26.13
N ALA A 225 -6.13 8.53 -26.16
CA ALA A 225 -5.46 8.95 -27.40
C ALA A 225 -4.76 7.81 -28.15
N LEU A 226 -4.47 6.70 -27.46
CA LEU A 226 -3.75 5.54 -28.01
C LEU A 226 -4.66 4.33 -28.27
N SER A 227 -5.97 4.47 -28.05
CA SER A 227 -6.92 3.38 -28.27
C SER A 227 -6.84 2.82 -29.70
N GLY A 228 -6.56 1.53 -29.82
CA GLY A 228 -6.41 0.84 -31.11
C GLY A 228 -5.13 1.20 -31.88
N ALA A 229 -4.15 1.83 -31.23
CA ALA A 229 -2.82 2.04 -31.79
C ALA A 229 -2.02 0.73 -31.84
N SER A 230 -0.80 0.82 -32.38
CA SER A 230 0.22 -0.23 -32.32
C SER A 230 1.58 0.40 -32.08
N TYR A 231 2.55 -0.39 -31.61
CA TYR A 231 3.90 0.10 -31.39
C TYR A 231 4.52 0.64 -32.68
N GLY A 232 4.33 -0.09 -33.80
CA GLY A 232 4.77 0.38 -35.12
C GLY A 232 4.17 1.73 -35.55
N ALA A 233 2.92 2.00 -35.19
CA ALA A 233 2.28 3.29 -35.47
C ALA A 233 2.87 4.42 -34.62
N LEU A 234 3.16 4.15 -33.34
CA LEU A 234 3.82 5.11 -32.45
C LEU A 234 5.25 5.43 -32.93
N GLN A 235 6.03 4.43 -33.33
CA GLN A 235 7.34 4.64 -33.94
C GLN A 235 7.26 5.51 -35.20
N ALA A 236 6.33 5.19 -36.10
CA ALA A 236 6.17 5.94 -37.36
C ALA A 236 5.75 7.40 -37.13
N ALA A 237 5.01 7.68 -36.05
CA ALA A 237 4.65 9.02 -35.62
C ALA A 237 5.78 9.77 -34.89
N GLY A 238 6.89 9.09 -34.55
CA GLY A 238 7.98 9.66 -33.77
C GLY A 238 7.67 9.79 -32.27
N ALA A 239 6.64 9.10 -31.79
CA ALA A 239 6.27 9.07 -30.37
C ALA A 239 7.21 8.20 -29.54
N VAL A 240 7.85 7.19 -30.15
CA VAL A 240 8.89 6.37 -29.50
C VAL A 240 10.26 6.79 -30.01
N THR A 241 11.11 7.31 -29.14
CA THR A 241 12.43 7.84 -29.51
C THR A 241 13.53 7.33 -28.60
N ALA A 242 14.68 6.97 -29.20
CA ALA A 242 15.88 6.65 -28.45
C ALA A 242 16.57 7.93 -27.96
N ALA A 243 17.04 7.92 -26.72
CA ALA A 243 17.91 8.95 -26.18
C ALA A 243 19.05 8.33 -25.35
N ALA A 244 20.00 9.16 -24.91
CA ALA A 244 21.12 8.67 -24.11
C ALA A 244 20.60 8.05 -22.80
N GLY A 245 20.78 6.74 -22.65
CA GLY A 245 20.43 6.02 -21.44
C GLY A 245 19.02 5.40 -21.41
N GLY A 246 18.24 5.45 -22.50
CA GLY A 246 16.92 4.82 -22.53
C GLY A 246 16.06 5.17 -23.75
N VAL A 247 14.77 4.84 -23.64
CA VAL A 247 13.74 5.13 -24.65
C VAL A 247 12.68 6.03 -24.03
N LEU A 248 12.28 7.07 -24.75
CA LEU A 248 11.15 7.91 -24.41
C LEU A 248 9.93 7.50 -25.25
N ILE A 249 8.80 7.29 -24.59
CA ILE A 249 7.48 7.09 -25.20
C ILE A 249 6.63 8.31 -24.86
N ASP A 250 6.33 9.15 -25.86
CA ASP A 250 5.37 10.24 -25.76
C ASP A 250 3.95 9.68 -25.90
N THR A 251 3.16 9.76 -24.83
CA THR A 251 1.78 9.26 -24.77
C THR A 251 0.75 10.36 -25.07
N GLY A 252 1.21 11.57 -25.40
CA GLY A 252 0.38 12.71 -25.73
C GLY A 252 -0.07 13.52 -24.51
N GLY A 253 -0.61 14.72 -24.76
CA GLY A 253 -1.11 15.59 -23.68
C GLY A 253 -0.02 16.16 -22.76
N GLY A 254 1.27 16.00 -23.11
CA GLY A 254 2.41 16.38 -22.27
C GLY A 254 2.90 15.29 -21.32
N ASN A 255 2.29 14.09 -21.41
CA ASN A 255 2.65 12.89 -20.65
C ASN A 255 3.69 12.06 -21.41
N SER A 256 4.49 11.29 -20.67
CA SER A 256 5.53 10.44 -21.27
C SER A 256 5.98 9.32 -20.33
N ILE A 257 6.47 8.23 -20.90
CA ILE A 257 7.10 7.13 -20.16
C ILE A 257 8.57 7.04 -20.59
N TRP A 258 9.48 7.07 -19.62
CA TRP A 258 10.90 6.84 -19.82
C TRP A 258 11.28 5.42 -19.42
N LEU A 259 11.78 4.63 -20.37
CA LEU A 259 12.31 3.30 -20.14
C LEU A 259 13.82 3.39 -19.93
N ALA A 260 14.25 3.31 -18.67
CA ALA A 260 15.67 3.44 -18.35
C ALA A 260 16.45 2.20 -18.82
N ARG A 261 17.60 2.45 -19.46
CA ARG A 261 18.57 1.43 -19.88
C ARG A 261 18.04 0.41 -20.91
N VAL A 262 16.92 0.71 -21.55
CA VAL A 262 16.36 -0.08 -22.67
C VAL A 262 16.90 0.45 -24.00
N ALA A 263 17.23 -0.46 -24.93
CA ALA A 263 17.53 -0.07 -26.31
C ALA A 263 16.25 -0.11 -27.15
N LEU A 264 16.07 0.88 -28.03
CA LEU A 264 14.89 0.95 -28.91
C LEU A 264 14.71 -0.29 -29.78
N ALA A 265 15.80 -0.97 -30.15
CA ALA A 265 15.77 -2.17 -30.98
C ALA A 265 15.28 -3.42 -30.24
N ASP A 266 15.18 -3.36 -28.91
CA ASP A 266 14.73 -4.46 -28.08
C ASP A 266 13.20 -4.46 -27.89
N LEU A 267 12.51 -3.41 -28.37
CA LEU A 267 11.08 -3.22 -28.22
C LEU A 267 10.30 -3.64 -29.48
N ASP A 268 9.17 -4.32 -29.29
CA ASP A 268 8.24 -4.69 -30.35
C ASP A 268 6.76 -4.59 -29.91
N ASP A 269 5.81 -4.99 -30.77
CA ASP A 269 4.37 -4.92 -30.47
C ASP A 269 3.95 -5.81 -29.27
N GLY A 270 4.76 -6.82 -28.91
CA GLY A 270 4.52 -7.74 -27.80
C GLY A 270 4.68 -7.07 -26.43
N ASP A 271 5.53 -6.06 -26.32
CA ASP A 271 5.78 -5.33 -25.07
C ASP A 271 4.62 -4.42 -24.68
N PHE A 272 3.65 -4.19 -25.58
CA PHE A 272 2.59 -3.20 -25.38
C PHE A 272 1.19 -3.80 -25.44
N ILE A 273 0.27 -3.21 -24.69
CA ILE A 273 -1.18 -3.46 -24.76
C ILE A 273 -1.86 -2.12 -25.06
N PHE A 274 -2.82 -2.09 -25.98
CA PHE A 274 -3.54 -0.91 -26.47
C PHE A 274 -5.05 -1.10 -26.42
#